data_AF-A0A2X4WBW9-F1
#
_entry.id   AF-A0A2X4WBW9-F1
#
_cell.length_a   1.000
_cell.length_b   1.000
_cell.length_c   1.000
_cell.angle_alpha   90.00
_cell.angle_beta   90.00
_cell.angle_gamma   90.00
#
_symmetry.space_group_name_H-M   'P 1'
#
loop_
_entity.id
_entity.type
_entity.pdbx_description
1 polymer ?
#
loop_
_entity_poly.entity_id
_entity_poly.type
_entity_poly.pdbx_seq_one_letter_code
_entity_poly.pdbx_strand_id
1 'polypeptide(L)'
;MHQEIQVGDLIHKNEKKYFALVLIISIIMYLVLLVSIIGIFIIISLFLVSLFFHAVMIGHIRTNAVKLSEQQFPEIYQKTRELSAKMELSYTPDIYVAESGGTLNAFATRFFGRNMVVLYSEIFELYKKGGEEELNFVIAHELAHIKRRHLSKTMFILPAMWLPAIGELYLRACEYTCDRYATHYVGSTEAAKNGLVILAVGKELYKDVNRTAFVDQLELERGFFVWLSEILSSHPPLPKRIREIGVFFQDEEFISYKNKSSNKAWIWITAGLVSFVLLFWGGIYGIGKLVAYVETMEANGVLDEDDSSDYNTSDYDEEEIVETPELIKAVVNNDMDKVKMLVEKGEKLEAQDSQGNTALHWAVLAGNRNLAYYLLNAGADPNQESLYGSNSVMIAAERANTELLMLLLDAGGDPNSADYDGWTPLFYAVQGGSTAVAELLLKAGADPQVSDVEDITPLMYSIQYGMEDMSEVLKK
;
A
#
# COMPACT_ATOMS: atom_id res chain seq x y z
N MET A 1 13.86 7.53 47.12
CA MET A 1 14.85 8.42 46.49
C MET A 1 14.74 8.21 44.99
N HIS A 2 14.00 9.05 44.27
CA HIS A 2 14.04 9.00 42.80
C HIS A 2 15.40 9.53 42.36
N GLN A 3 16.21 8.69 41.71
CA GLN A 3 17.36 9.17 40.96
C GLN A 3 16.87 10.18 39.94
N GLU A 4 17.47 11.38 39.92
CA GLU A 4 17.24 12.32 38.82
C GLU A 4 17.73 11.67 37.52
N ILE A 5 16.79 11.24 36.69
CA ILE A 5 17.08 10.65 35.38
C ILE A 5 17.70 11.75 34.51
N GLN A 6 18.94 11.56 34.07
CA GLN A 6 19.58 12.51 33.17
C GLN A 6 18.96 12.41 31.78
N VAL A 7 18.84 13.54 31.08
CA VAL A 7 18.24 13.61 29.73
C VAL A 7 18.94 12.70 28.72
N GLY A 8 20.23 12.41 28.93
CA GLY A 8 21.00 11.47 28.11
C GLY A 8 20.53 10.01 28.23
N ASP A 9 20.04 9.61 29.40
CA ASP A 9 19.61 8.23 29.70
C ASP A 9 18.24 7.90 29.09
N LEU A 10 17.49 8.92 28.68
CA LEU A 10 16.22 8.78 27.97
C LEU A 10 16.41 8.20 26.56
N ILE A 11 17.62 8.27 26.00
CA ILE A 11 17.91 7.75 24.65
C ILE A 11 17.91 6.23 24.68
N HIS A 12 17.08 5.62 23.83
CA HIS A 12 17.04 4.17 23.71
C HIS A 12 18.41 3.63 23.28
N LYS A 13 18.89 2.57 23.95
CA LYS A 13 20.24 1.99 23.78
C LYS A 13 20.63 1.65 22.33
N ASN A 14 19.64 1.38 21.48
CA ASN A 14 19.85 1.02 20.09
C ASN A 14 19.63 2.18 19.10
N GLU A 15 19.11 3.34 19.50
CA GLU A 15 18.80 4.44 18.56
C GLU A 15 20.03 4.85 17.75
N LYS A 16 21.15 5.14 18.43
CA LYS A 16 22.41 5.52 17.77
C LYS A 16 23.04 4.39 16.95
N LYS A 17 22.92 3.15 17.43
CA LYS A 17 23.50 1.96 16.76
C LYS A 17 22.77 1.67 15.45
N TYR A 18 21.44 1.66 15.49
CA TYR A 18 20.62 1.46 14.31
C TYR A 18 20.75 2.64 13.34
N PHE A 19 20.80 3.89 13.83
CA PHE A 19 21.08 5.03 12.96
C PHE A 19 22.39 4.86 12.17
N ALA A 20 23.48 4.49 12.86
CA ALA A 20 24.78 4.27 12.20
C ALA A 20 24.73 3.13 11.17
N LEU A 21 24.07 2.02 11.50
CA LEU A 21 23.88 0.88 10.58
C LEU A 21 23.14 1.31 9.31
N VAL A 22 21.96 1.92 9.46
CA VAL A 22 21.11 2.34 8.34
C VAL A 22 21.79 3.43 7.50
N LEU A 23 22.54 4.33 8.15
CA LEU A 23 23.33 5.36 7.46
C LEU A 23 24.45 4.74 6.60
N ILE A 24 25.19 3.76 7.12
CA ILE A 24 26.24 3.08 6.34
C ILE A 24 25.63 2.39 5.11
N ILE A 25 24.52 1.66 5.29
CA ILE A 25 23.81 1.00 4.19
C ILE A 25 23.36 2.03 3.14
N SER A 26 22.79 3.16 3.59
CA SER A 26 22.36 4.24 2.71
C SER A 26 23.51 4.85 1.92
N ILE A 27 24.66 5.09 2.56
CA ILE A 27 25.87 5.60 1.90
C ILE A 27 26.35 4.62 0.83
N ILE A 28 26.40 3.32 1.13
CA ILE A 28 26.78 2.29 0.15
C ILE A 28 25.81 2.29 -1.04
N MET A 29 24.50 2.33 -0.78
CA MET A 29 23.49 2.38 -1.85
C MET A 29 23.64 3.63 -2.73
N TYR A 30 23.86 4.79 -2.13
CA TYR A 30 24.13 6.02 -2.89
C TYR A 30 25.39 5.88 -3.75
N LEU A 31 26.48 5.32 -3.22
CA LEU A 31 27.71 5.13 -3.99
C LEU A 31 27.51 4.18 -5.18
N VAL A 32 26.78 3.07 -5.00
CA VAL A 32 26.46 2.14 -6.08
C VAL A 32 25.64 2.82 -7.18
N LEU A 33 24.61 3.57 -6.79
CA LEU A 33 23.76 4.28 -7.74
C LEU A 33 24.47 5.46 -8.42
N LEU A 34 25.44 6.10 -7.76
CA LEU A 34 26.26 7.18 -8.33
C LEU A 34 27.22 6.70 -9.42
N VAL A 35 27.66 5.43 -9.36
CA VAL A 35 28.52 4.85 -10.39
C VAL A 35 27.73 4.52 -11.68
N SER A 36 26.40 4.46 -11.60
CA SER A 36 25.52 4.21 -12.73
C SER A 36 24.92 5.51 -13.26
N ILE A 37 25.17 5.86 -14.54
CA ILE A 37 24.52 7.01 -15.20
C ILE A 37 23.00 6.90 -15.10
N ILE A 38 22.46 5.69 -15.31
CA ILE A 38 21.03 5.39 -15.16
C ILE A 38 20.59 5.54 -13.69
N GLY A 39 21.40 5.06 -12.75
CA GLY A 39 21.14 5.16 -11.32
C GLY A 39 21.00 6.60 -10.82
N ILE A 40 21.80 7.53 -11.35
CA ILE A 40 21.69 8.96 -11.03
C ILE A 40 20.32 9.52 -11.45
N PHE A 41 19.86 9.23 -12.67
CA PHE A 41 18.55 9.69 -13.15
C PHE A 41 17.40 9.08 -12.33
N ILE A 42 17.51 7.81 -11.94
CA ILE A 42 16.53 7.14 -11.08
C ILE A 42 16.47 7.81 -9.71
N ILE A 43 17.62 8.07 -9.06
CA ILE A 43 17.65 8.75 -7.75
C ILE A 43 16.99 10.13 -7.85
N ILE A 44 17.40 10.93 -8.83
CA ILE A 44 16.89 12.29 -8.98
C ILE A 44 15.39 12.27 -9.24
N SER A 45 14.91 11.37 -10.10
CA SER A 45 13.48 11.25 -10.42
C SER A 45 12.67 10.83 -9.19
N LEU A 46 13.08 9.78 -8.48
CA LEU A 46 12.40 9.33 -7.26
C LEU A 46 12.42 10.40 -6.17
N PHE A 47 13.53 11.11 -6.01
CA PHE A 47 13.65 12.20 -5.05
C PHE A 47 12.71 13.37 -5.40
N LEU A 48 12.64 13.78 -6.67
CA LEU A 48 11.75 14.85 -7.12
C LEU A 48 10.27 14.48 -6.96
N VAL A 49 9.90 13.26 -7.35
CA VAL A 49 8.52 12.74 -7.17
C VAL A 49 8.15 12.69 -5.69
N SER A 50 9.05 12.19 -4.84
CA SER A 50 8.84 12.17 -3.38
C SER A 50 8.67 13.58 -2.81
N LEU A 51 9.52 14.54 -3.23
CA LEU A 51 9.43 15.94 -2.80
C LEU A 51 8.12 16.59 -3.25
N PHE A 52 7.65 16.29 -4.46
CA PHE A 52 6.38 16.77 -4.98
C PHE A 52 5.19 16.26 -4.16
N PHE A 53 5.07 14.95 -3.93
CA PHE A 53 3.98 14.39 -3.13
C PHE A 53 4.01 14.88 -1.68
N HIS A 54 5.20 15.01 -1.08
CA HIS A 54 5.36 15.60 0.25
C HIS A 54 4.88 17.05 0.28
N ALA A 55 5.22 17.85 -0.73
CA ALA A 55 4.75 19.23 -0.85
C ALA A 55 3.22 19.33 -1.00
N VAL A 56 2.61 18.45 -1.82
CA VAL A 56 1.15 18.36 -1.99
C VAL A 56 0.47 18.02 -0.66
N MET A 57 0.96 17.01 0.06
CA MET A 57 0.44 16.62 1.38
C MET A 57 0.47 17.79 2.37
N ILE A 58 1.59 18.50 2.43
CA ILE A 58 1.73 19.66 3.34
C ILE A 58 0.85 20.83 2.90
N GLY A 59 0.67 21.04 1.60
CA GLY A 59 -0.29 22.00 1.06
C GLY A 59 -1.71 21.67 1.50
N HIS A 60 -2.10 20.40 1.42
CA HIS A 60 -3.41 19.92 1.87
C HIS A 60 -3.62 20.13 3.37
N ILE A 61 -2.64 19.78 4.22
CA ILE A 61 -2.71 20.03 5.66
C ILE A 61 -2.85 21.52 5.95
N ARG A 62 -2.05 22.38 5.31
CA ARG A 62 -2.10 23.83 5.58
C ARG A 62 -3.38 24.51 5.14
N THR A 63 -4.05 23.96 4.12
CA THR A 63 -5.28 24.54 3.57
C THR A 63 -6.52 24.08 4.34
N ASN A 64 -6.53 22.85 4.84
CA ASN A 64 -7.71 22.25 5.47
C ASN A 64 -7.63 22.12 6.99
N ALA A 65 -6.43 22.06 7.58
CA ALA A 65 -6.27 21.94 9.03
C ALA A 65 -6.23 23.30 9.74
N VAL A 66 -6.65 23.33 11.00
CA VAL A 66 -6.67 24.54 11.83
C VAL A 66 -5.33 24.72 12.52
N LYS A 67 -4.61 25.80 12.22
CA LYS A 67 -3.34 26.11 12.88
C LYS A 67 -3.56 26.58 14.33
N LEU A 68 -2.82 26.03 15.29
CA LEU A 68 -2.82 26.55 16.66
C LEU A 68 -2.24 27.97 16.72
N SER A 69 -2.91 28.84 17.47
CA SER A 69 -2.49 30.21 17.73
C SER A 69 -3.09 30.74 19.02
N GLU A 70 -2.69 31.92 19.46
CA GLU A 70 -3.34 32.60 20.61
C GLU A 70 -4.85 32.83 20.39
N GLN A 71 -5.30 32.89 19.13
CA GLN A 71 -6.70 33.07 18.77
C GLN A 71 -7.43 31.74 18.53
N GLN A 72 -6.69 30.65 18.31
CA GLN A 72 -7.23 29.33 17.97
C GLN A 72 -6.63 28.28 18.90
N PHE A 73 -7.44 27.81 19.85
CA PHE A 73 -7.02 26.92 20.94
C PHE A 73 -5.97 27.55 21.88
N PRO A 74 -6.27 28.70 22.53
CA PRO A 74 -5.29 29.47 23.31
C PRO A 74 -4.61 28.66 24.41
N GLU A 75 -5.37 27.83 25.13
CA GLU A 75 -4.84 27.02 26.25
C GLU A 75 -3.83 25.98 25.76
N ILE A 76 -4.16 25.26 24.68
CA ILE A 76 -3.30 24.22 24.11
C ILE A 76 -2.10 24.84 23.39
N TYR A 77 -2.29 25.99 22.75
CA TYR A 77 -1.19 26.77 22.17
C TYR A 77 -0.18 27.18 23.26
N GLN A 78 -0.67 27.74 24.38
CA GLN A 78 0.18 28.13 25.50
C GLN A 78 0.90 26.92 26.11
N LYS A 79 0.19 25.81 26.31
CA LYS A 79 0.78 24.57 26.83
C LYS A 79 1.88 24.01 25.92
N THR A 80 1.66 24.06 24.60
CA THR A 80 2.65 23.67 23.61
C THR A 80 3.91 24.53 23.70
N ARG A 81 3.74 25.85 23.88
CA ARG A 81 4.86 26.80 24.05
C ARG A 81 5.66 26.48 25.31
N GLU A 82 4.96 26.21 26.42
CA GLU A 82 5.57 25.83 27.70
C GLU A 82 6.33 24.50 27.60
N LEU A 83 5.74 23.46 27.01
CA LEU A 83 6.41 22.19 26.76
C LEU A 83 7.62 22.35 25.85
N SER A 84 7.49 23.13 24.77
CA SER A 84 8.61 23.41 23.86
C SER A 84 9.77 24.11 24.56
N ALA A 85 9.47 25.06 25.45
CA ALA A 85 10.47 25.74 26.27
C ALA A 85 11.10 24.78 27.29
N LYS A 86 10.29 23.97 27.97
CA LYS A 86 10.75 22.95 28.94
C LYS A 86 11.67 21.92 28.30
N MET A 87 11.38 21.53 27.06
CA MET A 87 12.21 20.62 26.25
C MET A 87 13.39 21.31 25.57
N GLU A 88 13.58 22.62 25.81
CA GLU A 88 14.65 23.45 25.25
C GLU A 88 14.73 23.35 23.71
N LEU A 89 13.57 23.45 23.05
CA LEU A 89 13.52 23.57 21.59
C LEU A 89 13.97 24.96 21.15
N SER A 90 14.70 25.04 20.04
CA SER A 90 15.17 26.32 19.50
C SER A 90 14.04 27.19 18.95
N TYR A 91 12.90 26.58 18.64
CA TYR A 91 11.66 27.25 18.27
C TYR A 91 10.48 26.32 18.53
N THR A 92 9.30 26.90 18.75
CA THR A 92 8.05 26.14 18.79
C THR A 92 7.64 25.79 17.36
N PRO A 93 7.39 24.50 17.04
CA PRO A 93 6.93 24.13 15.71
C PRO A 93 5.51 24.65 15.45
N ASP A 94 5.16 24.80 14.18
CA ASP A 94 3.78 25.07 13.80
C ASP A 94 2.94 23.81 14.06
N ILE A 95 1.87 23.93 14.85
CA ILE A 95 0.97 22.79 15.11
C ILE A 95 -0.36 23.01 14.39
N TYR A 96 -0.85 21.97 13.72
CA TYR A 96 -2.11 21.96 12.99
C TYR A 96 -3.03 20.90 13.58
N VAL A 97 -4.32 21.23 13.69
CA VAL A 97 -5.39 20.34 14.13
C VAL A 97 -6.21 19.91 12.92
N ALA A 98 -6.26 18.61 12.65
CA ALA A 98 -6.99 18.03 11.51
C ALA A 98 -8.03 17.00 11.99
N GLU A 99 -9.06 16.73 11.20
CA GLU A 99 -10.03 15.66 11.50
C GLU A 99 -9.40 14.27 11.25
N SER A 100 -9.65 13.32 12.15
CA SER A 100 -9.12 11.95 12.08
C SER A 100 -9.88 11.14 11.04
N GLY A 101 -9.17 10.54 10.09
CA GLY A 101 -9.69 9.50 9.19
C GLY A 101 -9.58 8.08 9.75
N GLY A 102 -9.38 7.92 11.06
CA GLY A 102 -9.45 6.62 11.75
C GLY A 102 -8.16 5.80 11.87
N THR A 103 -6.99 6.30 11.45
CA THR A 103 -5.74 5.50 11.45
C THR A 103 -4.54 6.10 12.18
N LEU A 104 -4.51 7.41 12.44
CA LEU A 104 -3.41 8.10 13.12
C LEU A 104 -3.95 9.19 14.03
N ASN A 105 -3.22 9.49 15.11
CA ASN A 105 -3.66 10.38 16.20
C ASN A 105 -2.76 11.62 16.35
N ALA A 106 -1.48 11.53 15.98
CA ALA A 106 -0.58 12.66 15.80
C ALA A 106 0.64 12.25 14.94
N PHE A 107 1.30 13.21 14.29
CA PHE A 107 2.64 13.02 13.72
C PHE A 107 3.40 14.34 13.53
N ALA A 108 4.74 14.28 13.64
CA ALA A 108 5.65 15.37 13.32
C ALA A 108 6.17 15.26 11.88
N THR A 109 6.29 16.39 11.18
CA THR A 109 6.84 16.47 9.82
C THR A 109 7.67 17.74 9.61
N ARG A 110 8.42 17.83 8.51
CA ARG A 110 9.30 18.96 8.19
C ARG A 110 9.13 19.39 6.74
N PHE A 111 9.03 20.71 6.52
CA PHE A 111 8.94 21.30 5.18
C PHE A 111 9.77 22.58 5.09
N PHE A 112 10.63 22.69 4.06
CA PHE A 112 11.51 23.86 3.83
C PHE A 112 12.17 24.41 5.10
N GLY A 113 12.68 23.51 5.94
CA GLY A 113 13.41 23.89 7.15
C GLY A 113 12.55 24.17 8.39
N ARG A 114 11.22 24.20 8.27
CA ARG A 114 10.28 24.38 9.40
C ARG A 114 9.70 23.05 9.84
N ASN A 115 9.76 22.77 11.15
CA ASN A 115 9.10 21.62 11.74
C ASN A 115 7.62 21.95 11.98
N MET A 116 6.78 20.96 11.69
CA MET A 116 5.34 20.99 11.85
C MET A 116 4.92 19.78 12.68
N VAL A 117 3.87 19.94 13.48
CA VAL A 117 3.19 18.83 14.16
C VAL A 117 1.74 18.85 13.70
N VAL A 118 1.21 17.70 13.32
CA VAL A 118 -0.21 17.52 13.03
C VAL A 118 -0.80 16.69 14.15
N LEU A 119 -1.83 17.21 14.78
CA LEU A 119 -2.58 16.52 15.82
C LEU A 119 -4.01 16.34 15.32
N TYR A 120 -4.59 15.17 15.56
CA TYR A 120 -5.97 14.95 15.16
C TYR A 120 -6.96 15.46 16.22
N SER A 121 -8.14 15.90 15.78
CA SER A 121 -9.17 16.55 16.61
C SER A 121 -9.61 15.70 17.79
N GLU A 122 -9.58 14.38 17.65
CA GLU A 122 -9.95 13.44 18.71
C GLU A 122 -9.10 13.61 19.97
N ILE A 123 -7.81 13.90 19.81
CA ILE A 123 -6.90 14.15 20.93
C ILE A 123 -7.28 15.45 21.66
N PHE A 124 -7.83 16.44 20.97
CA PHE A 124 -8.23 17.73 21.57
C PHE A 124 -9.50 17.62 22.39
N GLU A 125 -10.40 16.70 22.04
CA GLU A 125 -11.58 16.41 22.85
C GLU A 125 -11.21 15.77 24.19
N LEU A 126 -10.07 15.08 24.27
CA LEU A 126 -9.55 14.52 25.51
C LEU A 126 -9.28 15.61 26.55
N TYR A 127 -8.73 16.75 26.12
CA TYR A 127 -8.50 17.91 26.99
C TYR A 127 -9.80 18.42 27.62
N LYS A 128 -10.87 18.51 26.82
CA LYS A 128 -12.20 18.91 27.32
C LYS A 128 -12.80 17.92 28.32
N LYS A 129 -12.37 16.65 28.27
CA LYS A 129 -12.79 15.56 29.17
C LYS A 129 -11.82 15.33 30.34
N GLY A 130 -10.87 16.24 30.56
CA GLY A 130 -9.95 16.21 31.69
C GLY A 130 -8.70 15.32 31.50
N GLY A 131 -8.41 14.86 30.28
CA GLY A 131 -7.16 14.15 29.96
C GLY A 131 -6.05 15.10 29.48
N GLU A 132 -5.75 16.11 30.31
CA GLU A 132 -4.72 17.12 30.01
C GLU A 132 -3.32 16.49 29.96
N GLU A 133 -3.01 15.58 30.89
CA GLU A 133 -1.68 14.95 30.95
C GLU A 133 -1.44 14.03 29.75
N GLU A 134 -2.45 13.29 29.30
CA GLU A 134 -2.38 12.47 28.09
C GLU A 134 -2.21 13.31 26.82
N LEU A 135 -2.92 14.45 26.70
CA LEU A 135 -2.68 15.41 25.61
C LEU A 135 -1.22 15.91 25.65
N ASN A 136 -0.73 16.27 26.84
CA ASN A 136 0.65 16.74 27.00
C ASN A 136 1.66 15.67 26.61
N PHE A 137 1.36 14.40 26.89
CA PHE A 137 2.20 13.28 26.47
C PHE A 137 2.28 13.18 24.95
N VAL A 138 1.15 13.23 24.25
CA VAL A 138 1.13 13.17 22.78
C VAL A 138 1.89 14.36 22.18
N ILE A 139 1.66 15.58 22.67
CA ILE A 139 2.40 16.76 22.20
C ILE A 139 3.90 16.60 22.48
N ALA A 140 4.27 16.25 23.71
CA ALA A 140 5.68 16.09 24.09
C ALA A 140 6.37 14.96 23.29
N HIS A 141 5.65 13.92 22.91
CA HIS A 141 6.14 12.84 22.05
C HIS A 141 6.56 13.40 20.68
N GLU A 142 5.69 14.16 20.03
CA GLU A 142 6.00 14.78 18.73
C GLU A 142 7.11 15.83 18.82
N LEU A 143 7.13 16.61 19.90
CA LEU A 143 8.23 17.54 20.19
C LEU A 143 9.57 16.82 20.39
N ALA A 144 9.56 15.59 20.92
CA ALA A 144 10.77 14.79 21.09
C ALA A 144 11.37 14.36 19.74
N HIS A 145 10.55 14.01 18.74
CA HIS A 145 11.03 13.76 17.37
C HIS A 145 11.77 14.97 16.79
N ILE A 146 11.24 16.16 17.06
CA ILE A 146 11.85 17.44 16.65
C ILE A 146 13.16 17.69 17.40
N LYS A 147 13.16 17.56 18.73
CA LYS A 147 14.35 17.75 19.57
C LYS A 147 15.51 16.84 19.14
N ARG A 148 15.20 15.57 18.88
CA ARG A 148 16.18 14.54 18.48
C ARG A 148 16.58 14.61 17.00
N ARG A 149 15.96 15.52 16.23
CA ARG A 149 16.15 15.71 14.79
C ARG A 149 15.90 14.43 13.99
N HIS A 150 14.96 13.58 14.42
CA HIS A 150 14.65 12.33 13.74
C HIS A 150 14.26 12.59 12.29
N LEU A 151 13.38 13.57 12.04
CA LEU A 151 12.95 13.98 10.69
C LEU A 151 14.10 14.36 9.75
N SER A 152 15.11 15.08 10.28
CA SER A 152 16.27 15.46 9.47
C SER A 152 17.22 14.29 9.22
N LYS A 153 17.36 13.39 10.20
CA LYS A 153 18.14 12.16 10.08
C LYS A 153 17.54 11.22 9.05
N THR A 154 16.21 11.12 8.98
CA THR A 154 15.47 10.32 7.99
C THR A 154 15.91 10.63 6.56
N MET A 155 16.16 11.91 6.23
CA MET A 155 16.62 12.31 4.88
C MET A 155 17.97 11.68 4.47
N PHE A 156 18.88 11.45 5.42
CA PHE A 156 20.19 10.84 5.13
C PHE A 156 20.11 9.33 4.97
N ILE A 157 19.05 8.70 5.48
CA ILE A 157 18.86 7.26 5.49
C ILE A 157 17.82 6.77 4.48
N LEU A 158 17.31 7.66 3.62
CA LEU A 158 16.24 7.38 2.66
C LEU A 158 16.47 6.12 1.82
N PRO A 159 17.65 5.85 1.22
CA PRO A 159 17.82 4.65 0.40
C PRO A 159 17.63 3.36 1.19
N ALA A 160 18.19 3.29 2.41
CA ALA A 160 18.05 2.10 3.24
C ALA A 160 16.62 1.94 3.80
N MET A 161 15.78 2.97 3.75
CA MET A 161 14.34 2.82 4.07
C MET A 161 13.56 2.05 3.01
N TRP A 162 14.09 1.91 1.79
CA TRP A 162 13.49 1.04 0.76
C TRP A 162 13.81 -0.43 0.99
N LEU A 163 14.73 -0.75 1.91
CA LEU A 163 15.02 -2.12 2.30
C LEU A 163 14.10 -2.53 3.45
N PRO A 164 13.21 -3.51 3.25
CA PRO A 164 12.29 -3.97 4.28
C PRO A 164 13.03 -4.31 5.57
N ALA A 165 12.46 -3.92 6.71
CA ALA A 165 12.98 -4.11 8.07
C ALA A 165 14.14 -3.20 8.50
N ILE A 166 14.96 -2.71 7.57
CA ILE A 166 16.23 -2.05 7.89
C ILE A 166 15.98 -0.65 8.42
N GLY A 167 15.22 0.17 7.68
CA GLY A 167 14.84 1.51 8.10
C GLY A 167 14.01 1.49 9.39
N GLU A 168 13.11 0.51 9.50
CA GLU A 168 12.16 0.39 10.59
C GLU A 168 12.85 0.11 11.94
N LEU A 169 14.03 -0.55 11.95
CA LEU A 169 14.81 -0.71 13.18
C LEU A 169 15.16 0.63 13.82
N TYR A 170 15.61 1.59 13.02
CA TYR A 170 15.92 2.94 13.49
C TYR A 170 14.65 3.67 13.94
N LEU A 171 13.60 3.63 13.13
CA LEU A 171 12.31 4.30 13.44
C LEU A 171 11.72 3.78 14.75
N ARG A 172 11.66 2.46 14.97
CA ARG A 172 11.16 1.88 16.23
C ARG A 172 12.00 2.29 17.44
N ALA A 173 13.32 2.41 17.30
CA ALA A 173 14.17 2.89 18.39
C ALA A 173 13.99 4.40 18.67
N CYS A 174 13.61 5.19 17.67
CA CYS A 174 13.20 6.58 17.84
C CYS A 174 11.93 6.68 18.67
N GLU A 175 10.91 5.86 18.39
CA GLU A 175 9.64 5.85 19.14
C GLU A 175 9.86 5.62 20.64
N TYR A 176 10.66 4.60 21.02
CA TYR A 176 11.00 4.36 22.44
C TYR A 176 11.73 5.53 23.09
N THR A 177 12.57 6.23 22.33
CA THR A 177 13.24 7.43 22.83
C THR A 177 12.25 8.57 23.04
N CYS A 178 11.36 8.80 22.07
CA CYS A 178 10.34 9.85 22.13
C CYS A 178 9.35 9.60 23.28
N ASP A 179 8.94 8.35 23.51
CA ASP A 179 8.13 7.92 24.65
C ASP A 179 8.78 8.28 25.98
N ARG A 180 10.09 7.98 26.14
CA ARG A 180 10.84 8.31 27.36
C ARG A 180 10.97 9.81 27.57
N TYR A 181 11.25 10.56 26.50
CA TYR A 181 11.28 12.03 26.55
C TYR A 181 9.93 12.60 26.96
N ALA A 182 8.85 12.20 26.29
CA ALA A 182 7.50 12.65 26.59
C ALA A 182 7.13 12.36 28.05
N THR A 183 7.33 11.12 28.50
CA THR A 183 7.04 10.70 29.88
C THR A 183 7.84 11.52 30.90
N HIS A 184 9.13 11.74 30.66
CA HIS A 184 9.98 12.53 31.55
C HIS A 184 9.54 14.00 31.63
N TYR A 185 9.26 14.63 30.49
CA TYR A 185 8.89 16.05 30.45
C TYR A 185 7.45 16.31 30.91
N VAL A 186 6.54 15.37 30.73
CA VAL A 186 5.20 15.44 31.33
C VAL A 186 5.26 15.15 32.83
N GLY A 187 6.10 14.21 33.24
CA GLY A 187 6.27 13.81 34.64
C GLY A 187 5.23 12.80 35.12
N SER A 188 4.53 12.12 34.21
CA SER A 188 3.45 11.17 34.52
C SER A 188 3.59 9.92 33.66
N THR A 189 4.02 8.82 34.28
CA THR A 189 4.09 7.49 33.64
C THR A 189 2.69 6.97 33.31
N GLU A 190 1.71 7.29 34.16
CA GLU A 190 0.30 6.92 33.95
C GLU A 190 -0.28 7.60 32.71
N ALA A 191 -0.07 8.91 32.55
CA ALA A 191 -0.51 9.63 31.36
C ALA A 191 0.16 9.12 30.07
N ALA A 192 1.42 8.71 30.15
CA ALA A 192 2.12 8.11 29.02
C ALA A 192 1.50 6.76 28.62
N LYS A 193 1.25 5.88 29.59
CA LYS A 193 0.56 4.60 29.35
C LYS A 193 -0.85 4.82 28.79
N ASN A 194 -1.62 5.73 29.38
CA ASN A 194 -2.97 6.07 28.92
C ASN A 194 -2.96 6.67 27.51
N GLY A 195 -2.03 7.57 27.21
CA GLY A 195 -1.85 8.15 25.88
C GLY A 195 -1.65 7.07 24.82
N LEU A 196 -0.83 6.05 25.10
CA LEU A 196 -0.63 4.91 24.19
C LEU A 196 -1.88 4.01 24.07
N VAL A 197 -2.68 3.86 25.13
CA VAL A 197 -3.95 3.10 25.05
C VAL A 197 -5.00 3.87 24.25
N ILE A 198 -5.03 5.20 24.36
CA ILE A 198 -5.88 6.05 23.51
C ILE A 198 -5.54 5.85 22.03
N LEU A 199 -4.27 5.62 21.69
CA LEU A 199 -3.88 5.26 20.32
C LEU A 199 -4.46 3.92 19.85
N ALA A 200 -4.75 3.00 20.78
CA ALA A 200 -5.27 1.67 20.46
C ALA A 200 -6.80 1.63 20.34
N VAL A 201 -7.52 2.28 21.25
CA VAL A 201 -8.99 2.12 21.39
C VAL A 201 -9.76 3.45 21.42
N GLY A 202 -9.07 4.58 21.25
CA GLY A 202 -9.67 5.91 21.25
C GLY A 202 -9.91 6.50 22.65
N LYS A 203 -10.29 7.78 22.66
CA LYS A 203 -10.46 8.60 23.88
C LYS A 203 -11.62 8.22 24.79
N GLU A 204 -12.57 7.41 24.31
CA GLU A 204 -13.73 6.99 25.11
C GLU A 204 -13.45 5.70 25.88
N LEU A 205 -12.84 4.71 25.22
CA LEU A 205 -12.72 3.34 25.74
C LEU A 205 -11.42 3.10 26.53
N TYR A 206 -10.44 4.01 26.46
CA TYR A 206 -9.10 3.76 27.02
C TYR A 206 -9.09 3.46 28.52
N LYS A 207 -10.06 3.99 29.28
CA LYS A 207 -10.17 3.76 30.73
C LYS A 207 -10.71 2.36 31.07
N ASP A 208 -11.40 1.72 30.13
CA ASP A 208 -11.98 0.38 30.31
C ASP A 208 -10.98 -0.73 29.95
N VAL A 209 -9.82 -0.37 29.39
CA VAL A 209 -8.78 -1.34 28.99
C VAL A 209 -7.98 -1.81 30.19
N ASN A 210 -7.98 -3.13 30.41
CA ASN A 210 -7.02 -3.76 31.30
C ASN A 210 -5.63 -3.76 30.65
N ARG A 211 -4.76 -2.84 31.09
CA ARG A 211 -3.42 -2.65 30.52
C ARG A 211 -2.51 -3.85 30.69
N THR A 212 -2.58 -4.53 31.84
CA THR A 212 -1.79 -5.74 32.07
C THR A 212 -2.18 -6.83 31.06
N ALA A 213 -3.47 -7.06 30.87
CA ALA A 213 -3.98 -8.00 29.87
C ALA A 213 -3.58 -7.61 28.44
N PHE A 214 -3.61 -6.30 28.11
CA PHE A 214 -3.18 -5.80 26.80
C PHE A 214 -1.68 -6.03 26.55
N VAL A 215 -0.84 -5.88 27.59
CA VAL A 215 0.59 -6.17 27.51
C VAL A 215 0.86 -7.69 27.47
N ASP A 216 0.06 -8.49 28.17
CA ASP A 216 0.13 -9.96 28.16
C ASP A 216 -0.28 -10.57 26.82
N GLN A 217 -1.17 -9.90 26.08
CA GLN A 217 -1.58 -10.30 24.74
C GLN A 217 -0.38 -10.51 23.80
N LEU A 218 0.71 -9.75 23.96
CA LEU A 218 1.96 -9.93 23.21
C LEU A 218 2.58 -11.34 23.36
N GLU A 219 2.35 -12.00 24.50
CA GLU A 219 2.87 -13.34 24.72
C GLU A 219 1.99 -14.42 24.09
N LEU A 220 0.69 -14.13 23.92
CA LEU A 220 -0.31 -15.03 23.34
C LEU A 220 -0.32 -14.94 21.81
N GLU A 221 -0.26 -13.73 21.26
CA GLU A 221 -0.31 -13.46 19.82
C GLU A 221 1.07 -13.65 19.18
N ARG A 222 1.51 -14.92 19.06
CA ARG A 222 2.79 -15.29 18.44
C ARG A 222 2.55 -16.06 17.15
N GLY A 223 2.98 -15.49 16.04
CA GLY A 223 2.92 -16.13 14.73
C GLY A 223 3.89 -15.52 13.74
N PHE A 224 4.06 -16.18 12.59
CA PHE A 224 4.90 -15.67 11.49
C PHE A 224 4.42 -14.29 11.02
N PHE A 225 3.12 -14.14 10.76
CA PHE A 225 2.55 -12.88 10.27
C PHE A 225 2.60 -11.75 11.30
N VAL A 226 2.42 -12.06 12.59
CA VAL A 226 2.60 -11.07 13.67
C VAL A 226 4.05 -10.59 13.74
N TRP A 227 4.99 -11.53 13.68
CA TRP A 227 6.43 -11.20 13.65
C TRP A 227 6.82 -10.41 12.39
N LEU A 228 6.33 -10.80 11.22
CA LEU A 228 6.61 -10.13 9.96
C LEU A 228 6.02 -8.71 9.94
N SER A 229 4.77 -8.56 10.37
CA SER A 229 4.11 -7.26 10.52
C SER A 229 4.88 -6.35 11.46
N GLU A 230 5.34 -6.87 12.61
CA GLU A 230 6.17 -6.09 13.53
C GLU A 230 7.49 -5.65 12.87
N ILE A 231 8.13 -6.53 12.10
CA ILE A 231 9.38 -6.23 11.42
C ILE A 231 9.22 -5.15 10.36
N LEU A 232 8.13 -5.19 9.61
CA LEU A 232 7.82 -4.25 8.53
C LEU A 232 7.16 -2.96 9.02
N SER A 233 6.67 -2.93 10.26
CA SER A 233 6.07 -1.74 10.86
C SER A 233 7.13 -0.72 11.28
N SER A 234 6.92 0.54 10.87
CA SER A 234 7.71 1.70 11.30
C SER A 234 7.55 2.00 12.80
N HIS A 235 6.42 1.61 13.39
CA HIS A 235 6.12 1.79 14.82
C HIS A 235 6.19 0.46 15.57
N PRO A 236 6.78 0.42 16.78
CA PRO A 236 6.71 -0.75 17.62
C PRO A 236 5.28 -0.92 18.13
N PRO A 237 4.82 -2.17 18.37
CA PRO A 237 3.50 -2.43 18.92
C PRO A 237 3.24 -1.62 20.19
N LEU A 238 2.05 -1.01 20.29
CA LEU A 238 1.66 -0.19 21.45
C LEU A 238 1.88 -0.89 22.80
N PRO A 239 1.55 -2.18 22.99
CA PRO A 239 1.80 -2.84 24.27
C PRO A 239 3.29 -2.99 24.59
N LYS A 240 4.18 -3.04 23.58
CA LYS A 240 5.64 -3.05 23.82
C LYS A 240 6.13 -1.68 24.28
N ARG A 241 5.58 -0.61 23.72
CA ARG A 241 5.85 0.78 24.15
C ARG A 241 5.42 1.01 25.59
N ILE A 242 4.20 0.58 25.95
CA ILE A 242 3.68 0.63 27.34
C ILE A 242 4.63 -0.10 28.29
N ARG A 243 5.02 -1.33 27.95
CA ARG A 243 5.95 -2.14 28.75
C ARG A 243 7.32 -1.46 28.91
N GLU A 244 7.90 -0.94 27.82
CA GLU A 244 9.20 -0.26 27.85
C GLU A 244 9.19 1.00 28.72
N ILE A 245 8.11 1.79 28.70
CA ILE A 245 7.92 2.93 29.60
C ILE A 245 7.88 2.44 31.05
N GLY A 246 7.03 1.46 31.36
CA GLY A 246 6.88 0.92 32.71
C GLY A 246 8.20 0.38 33.28
N VAL A 247 8.93 -0.41 32.50
CA VAL A 247 10.23 -0.95 32.90
C VAL A 247 11.27 0.16 33.11
N PHE A 248 11.35 1.16 32.22
CA PHE A 248 12.34 2.23 32.31
C PHE A 248 12.11 3.14 33.53
N PHE A 249 10.86 3.51 33.80
CA PHE A 249 10.49 4.37 34.93
C PHE A 249 10.23 3.61 36.24
N GLN A 250 10.55 2.31 36.29
CA GLN A 250 10.44 1.44 37.48
C GLN A 250 9.02 1.36 38.03
N ASP A 251 8.06 1.18 37.14
CA ASP A 251 6.66 0.95 37.48
C ASP A 251 6.45 -0.48 37.99
N GLU A 252 5.97 -0.62 39.23
CA GLU A 252 5.75 -1.91 39.90
C GLU A 252 4.87 -2.88 39.08
N GLU A 253 3.97 -2.34 38.24
CA GLU A 253 3.09 -3.12 37.35
C GLU A 253 3.88 -3.99 36.35
N PHE A 254 5.10 -3.58 35.94
CA PHE A 254 5.81 -4.19 34.82
C PHE A 254 7.23 -4.71 35.13
N ILE A 255 7.76 -4.52 36.34
CA ILE A 255 9.14 -4.94 36.72
C ILE A 255 9.35 -6.46 36.63
N SER A 256 8.30 -7.28 36.76
CA SER A 256 8.40 -8.76 36.77
C SER A 256 8.56 -9.40 35.37
N TYR A 257 8.29 -8.66 34.29
CA TYR A 257 8.23 -9.25 32.95
C TYR A 257 9.60 -9.48 32.32
N LYS A 258 10.04 -10.75 32.26
CA LYS A 258 11.21 -11.14 31.47
C LYS A 258 10.89 -11.19 29.98
N ASN A 259 11.70 -10.53 29.17
CA ASN A 259 11.62 -10.58 27.71
C ASN A 259 11.91 -12.01 27.21
N LYS A 260 10.86 -12.82 26.95
CA LYS A 260 10.99 -14.10 26.26
C LYS A 260 11.13 -13.85 24.76
N SER A 261 12.34 -13.53 24.31
CA SER A 261 12.66 -13.51 22.88
C SER A 261 12.47 -14.90 22.28
N SER A 262 11.54 -15.05 21.35
CA SER A 262 11.39 -16.29 20.57
C SER A 262 12.47 -16.36 19.51
N ASN A 263 13.48 -17.18 19.76
CA ASN A 263 14.65 -17.38 18.91
C ASN A 263 14.34 -18.16 17.61
N LYS A 264 13.11 -18.12 17.10
CA LYS A 264 12.67 -18.83 15.88
C LYS A 264 12.60 -17.94 14.63
N ALA A 265 12.81 -16.63 14.78
CA ALA A 265 12.85 -15.68 13.67
C ALA A 265 13.85 -16.05 12.57
N TRP A 266 15.00 -16.65 12.95
CA TRP A 266 16.01 -17.06 11.99
C TRP A 266 15.52 -18.15 11.02
N ILE A 267 14.60 -19.02 11.44
CA ILE A 267 14.05 -20.09 10.60
C ILE A 267 13.31 -19.49 9.40
N TRP A 268 12.52 -18.45 9.64
CA TRP A 268 11.77 -17.75 8.59
C TRP A 268 12.67 -16.87 7.72
N ILE A 269 13.67 -16.22 8.32
CA ILE A 269 14.68 -15.48 7.55
C ILE A 269 15.43 -16.44 6.60
N THR A 270 15.81 -17.63 7.08
CA THR A 270 16.48 -18.64 6.23
C THR A 270 15.55 -19.20 5.15
N ALA A 271 14.28 -19.49 5.48
CA ALA A 271 13.32 -19.98 4.49
C ALA A 271 13.03 -18.93 3.42
N GLY A 272 12.85 -17.66 3.81
CA GLY A 272 12.65 -16.54 2.90
C GLY A 272 13.87 -16.28 2.01
N LEU A 273 15.09 -16.32 2.57
CA LEU A 273 16.32 -16.20 1.77
C LEU A 273 16.47 -17.35 0.78
N VAL A 274 16.18 -18.59 1.17
CA VAL A 274 16.23 -19.74 0.26
C VAL A 274 15.19 -19.59 -0.85
N SER A 275 13.95 -19.22 -0.52
CA SER A 275 12.90 -18.97 -1.51
C SER A 275 13.27 -17.82 -2.45
N PHE A 276 13.78 -16.70 -1.93
CA PHE A 276 14.25 -15.58 -2.74
C PHE A 276 15.41 -15.98 -3.65
N VAL A 277 16.39 -16.74 -3.16
CA VAL A 277 17.51 -17.24 -3.97
C VAL A 277 17.00 -18.18 -5.07
N LEU A 278 16.06 -19.08 -4.76
CA LEU A 278 15.45 -19.97 -5.76
C LEU A 278 14.66 -19.20 -6.82
N LEU A 279 13.87 -18.21 -6.42
CA LEU A 279 13.11 -17.36 -7.35
C LEU A 279 14.02 -16.43 -8.16
N PHE A 280 15.08 -15.91 -7.55
CA PHE A 280 16.04 -15.03 -8.22
C PHE A 280 16.90 -15.81 -9.22
N TRP A 281 17.42 -16.98 -8.86
CA TRP A 281 18.15 -17.84 -9.80
C TRP A 281 17.23 -18.49 -10.83
N GLY A 282 16.00 -18.86 -10.45
CA GLY A 282 14.98 -19.32 -11.37
C GLY A 282 14.56 -18.22 -12.36
N GLY A 283 14.47 -16.98 -11.88
CA GLY A 283 14.20 -15.78 -12.68
C GLY A 283 15.37 -15.41 -13.58
N ILE A 284 16.62 -15.43 -13.10
CA ILE A 284 17.82 -15.25 -13.94
C ILE A 284 17.96 -16.37 -14.95
N TYR A 285 17.65 -17.61 -14.58
CA TYR A 285 17.66 -18.74 -15.51
C TYR A 285 16.56 -18.59 -16.55
N GLY A 286 15.35 -18.18 -16.15
CA GLY A 286 14.22 -17.90 -17.03
C GLY A 286 14.50 -16.72 -17.97
N ILE A 287 15.07 -15.63 -17.45
CA ILE A 287 15.53 -14.47 -18.22
C ILE A 287 16.70 -14.86 -19.12
N GLY A 288 17.63 -15.70 -18.66
CA GLY A 288 18.73 -16.19 -19.47
C GLY A 288 18.26 -17.11 -20.59
N LYS A 289 17.22 -17.91 -20.33
CA LYS A 289 16.50 -18.68 -21.35
C LYS A 289 15.71 -17.77 -22.30
N LEU A 290 15.13 -16.69 -21.80
CA LEU A 290 14.42 -15.68 -22.59
C LEU A 290 15.37 -14.86 -23.45
N VAL A 291 16.54 -14.47 -22.93
CA VAL A 291 17.60 -13.78 -23.66
C VAL A 291 18.22 -14.72 -24.67
N ALA A 292 18.50 -15.98 -24.30
CA ALA A 292 18.92 -16.98 -25.27
C ALA A 292 17.83 -17.24 -26.33
N TYR A 293 16.55 -17.20 -25.96
CA TYR A 293 15.41 -17.31 -26.88
C TYR A 293 15.33 -16.10 -27.81
N VAL A 294 15.54 -14.89 -27.30
CA VAL A 294 15.59 -13.64 -28.07
C VAL A 294 16.83 -13.60 -28.97
N GLU A 295 18.00 -14.01 -28.48
CA GLU A 295 19.22 -14.16 -29.27
C GLU A 295 19.05 -15.24 -30.35
N THR A 296 18.31 -16.33 -30.07
CA THR A 296 17.93 -17.29 -31.10
C THR A 296 16.88 -16.74 -32.06
N MET A 297 15.99 -15.83 -31.64
CA MET A 297 15.05 -15.14 -32.52
C MET A 297 15.74 -14.13 -33.43
N GLU A 298 16.74 -13.39 -32.92
CA GLU A 298 17.64 -12.55 -33.73
C GLU A 298 18.46 -13.41 -34.69
N ALA A 299 19.05 -14.51 -34.20
CA ALA A 299 19.84 -15.42 -35.03
C ALA A 299 19.01 -16.20 -36.08
N ASN A 300 17.72 -16.41 -35.82
CA ASN A 300 16.77 -17.08 -36.72
C ASN A 300 15.97 -16.08 -37.60
N GLY A 301 16.31 -14.79 -37.62
CA GLY A 301 15.67 -13.77 -38.49
C GLY A 301 14.22 -13.43 -38.14
N VAL A 302 13.78 -13.72 -36.90
CA VAL A 302 12.42 -13.42 -36.42
C VAL A 302 12.30 -11.96 -35.95
N LEU A 303 13.42 -11.33 -35.61
CA LEU A 303 13.55 -9.90 -35.29
C LEU A 303 14.18 -9.12 -36.45
N ASP A 304 13.80 -9.44 -37.69
CA ASP A 304 14.11 -8.59 -38.83
C ASP A 304 13.29 -7.29 -38.73
N GLU A 305 13.91 -6.25 -38.15
CA GLU A 305 13.78 -4.93 -38.77
C GLU A 305 14.34 -5.07 -40.18
N ASP A 306 13.50 -4.80 -41.18
CA ASP A 306 13.88 -4.57 -42.58
C ASP A 306 15.31 -4.01 -42.69
N ASP A 307 16.32 -4.86 -42.96
CA ASP A 307 17.22 -4.78 -44.11
C ASP A 307 18.29 -5.89 -44.13
N SER A 308 18.25 -6.72 -45.18
CA SER A 308 19.38 -7.38 -45.86
C SER A 308 20.09 -8.64 -45.27
N SER A 309 19.85 -9.73 -46.01
CA SER A 309 20.83 -10.71 -46.53
C SER A 309 21.33 -11.90 -45.69
N ASP A 310 20.95 -13.09 -46.20
CA ASP A 310 21.81 -14.26 -46.49
C ASP A 310 22.44 -14.99 -45.28
N TYR A 311 21.96 -16.20 -44.96
CA TYR A 311 22.65 -17.47 -45.21
C TYR A 311 21.95 -18.64 -44.50
N ASN A 312 21.76 -19.69 -45.29
CA ASN A 312 21.25 -21.02 -44.98
C ASN A 312 22.19 -21.82 -44.04
N THR A 313 21.68 -22.49 -42.99
CA THR A 313 22.19 -23.82 -42.52
C THR A 313 21.28 -24.52 -41.50
N SER A 314 20.65 -25.60 -41.97
CA SER A 314 20.47 -26.94 -41.37
C SER A 314 19.84 -27.16 -39.98
N ASP A 315 18.70 -27.88 -40.03
CA ASP A 315 18.27 -29.00 -39.18
C ASP A 315 18.36 -28.82 -37.66
N TYR A 316 17.25 -28.42 -37.01
CA TYR A 316 16.70 -29.06 -35.82
C TYR A 316 15.20 -28.76 -35.72
N ASP A 317 14.41 -29.82 -35.52
CA ASP A 317 12.96 -29.89 -35.67
C ASP A 317 12.13 -29.01 -34.68
N GLU A 318 10.97 -28.62 -35.21
CA GLU A 318 9.91 -27.72 -34.76
C GLU A 318 9.33 -27.95 -33.33
N GLU A 319 9.23 -26.89 -32.53
CA GLU A 319 8.18 -26.75 -31.51
C GLU A 319 7.26 -25.57 -31.89
N GLU A 320 5.97 -25.88 -32.00
CA GLU A 320 4.88 -25.14 -32.64
C GLU A 320 4.62 -23.75 -32.01
N ILE A 321 4.95 -22.67 -32.74
CA ILE A 321 4.52 -21.30 -32.40
C ILE A 321 3.02 -21.21 -32.72
N VAL A 322 2.19 -20.97 -31.70
CA VAL A 322 0.77 -20.65 -31.91
C VAL A 322 0.69 -19.25 -32.51
N GLU A 323 0.59 -19.19 -33.84
CA GLU A 323 0.44 -17.96 -34.60
C GLU A 323 -0.85 -17.23 -34.18
N THR A 324 -0.75 -15.92 -33.88
CA THR A 324 -1.92 -15.11 -33.53
C THR A 324 -2.89 -15.04 -34.73
N PRO A 325 -4.17 -15.42 -34.54
CA PRO A 325 -5.15 -15.46 -35.62
C PRO A 325 -5.25 -14.14 -36.39
N GLU A 326 -5.33 -14.21 -37.72
CA GLU A 326 -5.42 -13.02 -38.58
C GLU A 326 -6.63 -12.13 -38.25
N LEU A 327 -7.76 -12.73 -37.89
CA LEU A 327 -8.94 -12.02 -37.43
C LEU A 327 -8.66 -11.12 -36.23
N ILE A 328 -7.91 -11.60 -35.22
CA ILE A 328 -7.54 -10.81 -34.05
C ILE A 328 -6.65 -9.64 -34.46
N LYS A 329 -5.64 -9.88 -35.30
CA LYS A 329 -4.76 -8.81 -35.83
C LYS A 329 -5.59 -7.73 -36.55
N ALA A 330 -6.61 -8.11 -37.32
CA ALA A 330 -7.49 -7.17 -38.00
C ALA A 330 -8.36 -6.35 -37.04
N VAL A 331 -8.91 -6.97 -35.98
CA VAL A 331 -9.67 -6.25 -34.93
C VAL A 331 -8.78 -5.26 -34.19
N VAL A 332 -7.59 -5.67 -33.76
CA VAL A 332 -6.65 -4.81 -33.01
C VAL A 332 -6.23 -3.59 -33.85
N ASN A 333 -6.03 -3.78 -35.17
CA ASN A 333 -5.73 -2.71 -36.10
C ASN A 333 -6.97 -1.87 -36.48
N ASN A 334 -8.15 -2.19 -35.96
CA ASN A 334 -9.41 -1.53 -36.25
C ASN A 334 -9.78 -1.54 -37.76
N ASP A 335 -9.39 -2.59 -38.48
CA ASP A 335 -9.62 -2.73 -39.91
C ASP A 335 -10.91 -3.50 -40.17
N MET A 336 -12.03 -2.76 -40.19
CA MET A 336 -13.38 -3.32 -40.39
C MET A 336 -13.53 -4.08 -41.72
N ASP A 337 -12.89 -3.61 -42.79
CA ASP A 337 -13.02 -4.23 -44.11
C ASP A 337 -12.27 -5.56 -44.15
N LYS A 338 -11.08 -5.62 -43.53
CA LYS A 338 -10.36 -6.88 -43.35
C LYS A 338 -11.10 -7.85 -42.43
N VAL A 339 -11.68 -7.38 -41.32
CA VAL A 339 -12.52 -8.22 -40.44
C VAL A 339 -13.69 -8.83 -41.21
N LYS A 340 -14.44 -8.03 -41.99
CA LYS A 340 -15.55 -8.55 -42.81
C LYS A 340 -15.08 -9.63 -43.79
N MET A 341 -14.00 -9.36 -44.50
CA MET A 341 -13.42 -10.29 -45.47
C MET A 341 -13.02 -11.63 -44.81
N LEU A 342 -12.38 -11.61 -43.64
CA LEU A 342 -11.92 -12.82 -42.94
C LEU A 342 -13.11 -13.64 -42.42
N VAL A 343 -14.14 -12.98 -41.88
CA VAL A 343 -15.38 -13.64 -41.44
C VAL A 343 -16.14 -14.26 -42.62
N GLU A 344 -16.25 -13.56 -43.76
CA GLU A 344 -16.89 -14.10 -44.98
C GLU A 344 -16.12 -15.29 -45.57
N LYS A 345 -14.79 -15.35 -45.38
CA LYS A 345 -13.95 -16.50 -45.73
C LYS A 345 -14.11 -17.69 -44.77
N GLY A 346 -14.85 -17.52 -43.68
CA GLY A 346 -15.13 -18.58 -42.72
C GLY A 346 -14.02 -18.77 -41.67
N GLU A 347 -13.25 -17.73 -41.34
CA GLU A 347 -12.34 -17.80 -40.20
C GLU A 347 -13.08 -18.07 -38.89
N LYS A 348 -12.42 -18.80 -37.98
CA LYS A 348 -12.98 -19.16 -36.69
C LYS A 348 -13.06 -17.92 -35.79
N LEU A 349 -14.28 -17.49 -35.45
CA LEU A 349 -14.53 -16.36 -34.55
C LEU A 349 -13.97 -16.60 -33.14
N GLU A 350 -14.02 -17.86 -32.69
CA GLU A 350 -13.50 -18.29 -31.38
C GLU A 350 -12.00 -18.67 -31.41
N ALA A 351 -11.27 -18.31 -32.47
CA ALA A 351 -9.82 -18.44 -32.44
C ALA A 351 -9.26 -17.52 -31.36
N GLN A 352 -8.39 -18.07 -30.51
CA GLN A 352 -7.82 -17.38 -29.36
C GLN A 352 -6.35 -17.03 -29.62
N ASP A 353 -5.90 -15.91 -29.05
CA ASP A 353 -4.48 -15.59 -28.94
C ASP A 353 -3.80 -16.35 -27.76
N SER A 354 -2.53 -16.03 -27.50
CA SER A 354 -1.76 -16.66 -26.42
C SER A 354 -2.28 -16.35 -25.00
N GLN A 355 -3.24 -15.43 -24.85
CA GLN A 355 -3.90 -15.10 -23.60
C GLN A 355 -5.33 -15.66 -23.53
N GLY A 356 -5.76 -16.43 -24.53
CA GLY A 356 -7.12 -16.96 -24.62
C GLY A 356 -8.13 -15.93 -25.12
N ASN A 357 -7.70 -14.73 -25.55
CA ASN A 357 -8.65 -13.71 -25.99
C ASN A 357 -9.08 -13.97 -27.43
N THR A 358 -10.39 -13.86 -27.69
CA THR A 358 -10.95 -13.92 -29.04
C THR A 358 -11.01 -12.53 -29.67
N ALA A 359 -11.37 -12.48 -30.96
CA ALA A 359 -11.62 -11.22 -31.67
C ALA A 359 -12.68 -10.35 -30.97
N LEU A 360 -13.70 -10.95 -30.34
CA LEU A 360 -14.74 -10.22 -29.62
C LEU A 360 -14.20 -9.55 -28.35
N HIS A 361 -13.34 -10.25 -27.58
CA HIS A 361 -12.67 -9.67 -26.40
C HIS A 361 -11.93 -8.39 -26.76
N TRP A 362 -11.11 -8.44 -27.82
CA TRP A 362 -10.34 -7.29 -28.29
C TRP A 362 -11.23 -6.14 -28.78
N ALA A 363 -12.34 -6.44 -29.48
CA ALA A 363 -13.28 -5.42 -29.93
C ALA A 363 -13.96 -4.69 -28.75
N VAL A 364 -14.34 -5.44 -27.71
CA VAL A 364 -14.96 -4.90 -26.49
C VAL A 364 -13.95 -4.12 -25.66
N LEU A 365 -12.73 -4.65 -25.49
CA LEU A 365 -11.64 -3.99 -24.78
C LEU A 365 -11.27 -2.64 -25.42
N ALA A 366 -11.27 -2.58 -26.76
CA ALA A 366 -11.06 -1.35 -27.52
C ALA A 366 -12.26 -0.38 -27.48
N GLY A 367 -13.40 -0.77 -26.89
CA GLY A 367 -14.62 0.03 -26.87
C GLY A 367 -15.31 0.15 -28.24
N ASN A 368 -14.96 -0.69 -29.22
CA ASN A 368 -15.46 -0.56 -30.58
C ASN A 368 -16.79 -1.32 -30.76
N ARG A 369 -17.89 -0.61 -30.53
CA ARG A 369 -19.25 -1.11 -30.72
C ARG A 369 -19.55 -1.66 -32.11
N ASN A 370 -18.98 -1.08 -33.17
CA ASN A 370 -19.27 -1.53 -34.54
C ASN A 370 -18.62 -2.88 -34.85
N LEU A 371 -17.37 -3.08 -34.40
CA LEU A 371 -16.69 -4.36 -34.51
C LEU A 371 -17.37 -5.44 -33.66
N ALA A 372 -17.68 -5.12 -32.40
CA ALA A 372 -18.39 -6.04 -31.52
C ALA A 372 -19.76 -6.44 -32.11
N TYR A 373 -20.54 -5.48 -32.61
CA TYR A 373 -21.84 -5.74 -33.24
C TYR A 373 -21.72 -6.65 -34.46
N TYR A 374 -20.70 -6.46 -35.29
CA TYR A 374 -20.48 -7.31 -36.46
C TYR A 374 -20.07 -8.74 -36.07
N LEU A 375 -19.13 -8.88 -35.12
CA LEU A 375 -18.67 -10.19 -34.66
C LEU A 375 -19.81 -10.99 -34.01
N LEU A 376 -20.64 -10.35 -33.17
CA LEU A 376 -21.81 -10.99 -32.56
C LEU A 376 -22.84 -11.42 -33.61
N ASN A 377 -23.13 -10.58 -34.62
CA ASN A 377 -24.02 -10.97 -35.72
C ASN A 377 -23.45 -12.08 -36.61
N ALA A 378 -22.12 -12.19 -36.67
CA ALA A 378 -21.43 -13.30 -37.32
C ALA A 378 -21.48 -14.59 -36.49
N GLY A 379 -21.93 -14.52 -35.23
CA GLY A 379 -22.10 -15.67 -34.33
C GLY A 379 -20.99 -15.85 -33.31
N ALA A 380 -20.19 -14.80 -33.01
CA ALA A 380 -19.22 -14.86 -31.93
C ALA A 380 -19.91 -15.05 -30.57
N ASP A 381 -19.38 -15.92 -29.71
CA ASP A 381 -19.96 -16.20 -28.40
C ASP A 381 -19.51 -15.14 -27.37
N PRO A 382 -20.42 -14.33 -26.79
CA PRO A 382 -20.07 -13.38 -25.74
C PRO A 382 -19.58 -14.03 -24.44
N ASN A 383 -19.83 -15.33 -24.26
CA ASN A 383 -19.47 -16.10 -23.07
C ASN A 383 -18.15 -16.86 -23.21
N GLN A 384 -17.48 -16.79 -24.36
CA GLN A 384 -16.19 -17.44 -24.52
C GLN A 384 -15.21 -16.88 -23.48
N GLU A 385 -14.55 -17.77 -22.76
CA GLU A 385 -13.62 -17.40 -21.69
C GLU A 385 -12.19 -17.30 -22.21
N SER A 386 -11.45 -16.32 -21.70
CA SER A 386 -9.99 -16.20 -21.81
C SER A 386 -9.26 -17.18 -20.88
N LEU A 387 -7.92 -17.19 -20.89
CA LEU A 387 -7.13 -18.03 -19.98
C LEU A 387 -7.27 -17.64 -18.50
N TYR A 388 -7.98 -16.55 -18.19
CA TYR A 388 -8.27 -16.13 -16.82
C TYR A 388 -9.74 -16.38 -16.43
N GLY A 389 -10.54 -17.00 -17.31
CA GLY A 389 -11.99 -17.15 -17.11
C GLY A 389 -12.79 -15.88 -17.41
N SER A 390 -12.13 -14.77 -17.77
CA SER A 390 -12.81 -13.53 -18.14
C SER A 390 -13.44 -13.63 -19.53
N ASN A 391 -14.68 -13.16 -19.68
CA ASN A 391 -15.41 -13.09 -20.94
C ASN A 391 -15.71 -11.64 -21.38
N SER A 392 -16.34 -11.48 -22.53
CA SER A 392 -16.61 -10.15 -23.09
C SER A 392 -17.60 -9.32 -22.25
N VAL A 393 -18.54 -9.95 -21.53
CA VAL A 393 -19.51 -9.28 -20.65
C VAL A 393 -18.79 -8.64 -19.46
N MET A 394 -17.83 -9.35 -18.86
CA MET A 394 -17.00 -8.85 -17.75
C MET A 394 -16.15 -7.65 -18.18
N ILE A 395 -15.50 -7.72 -19.35
CA ILE A 395 -14.70 -6.60 -19.88
C ILE A 395 -15.57 -5.35 -20.09
N ALA A 396 -16.78 -5.49 -20.64
CA ALA A 396 -17.68 -4.36 -20.82
C ALA A 396 -18.14 -3.75 -19.48
N ALA A 397 -18.35 -4.58 -18.46
CA ALA A 397 -18.72 -4.16 -17.12
C ALA A 397 -17.59 -3.39 -16.43
N GLU A 398 -16.36 -3.92 -16.46
CA GLU A 398 -15.15 -3.27 -15.92
C GLU A 398 -14.93 -1.89 -16.55
N ARG A 399 -15.10 -1.80 -17.87
CA ARG A 399 -14.92 -0.56 -18.65
C ARG A 399 -16.06 0.44 -18.50
N ALA A 400 -17.05 0.15 -17.67
CA ALA A 400 -18.23 0.99 -17.46
C ALA A 400 -19.01 1.32 -18.75
N ASN A 401 -18.94 0.47 -19.78
CA ASN A 401 -19.53 0.74 -21.09
C ASN A 401 -20.93 0.12 -21.21
N THR A 402 -21.96 0.92 -20.92
CA THR A 402 -23.36 0.50 -20.94
C THR A 402 -23.84 0.05 -22.32
N GLU A 403 -23.40 0.70 -23.40
CA GLU A 403 -23.83 0.36 -24.76
C GLU A 403 -23.29 -1.00 -25.22
N LEU A 404 -22.01 -1.28 -24.95
CA LEU A 404 -21.39 -2.58 -25.24
C LEU A 404 -21.96 -3.67 -24.35
N LEU A 405 -22.18 -3.38 -23.07
CA LEU A 405 -22.79 -4.33 -22.15
C LEU A 405 -24.19 -4.74 -22.63
N MET A 406 -25.05 -3.77 -22.98
CA MET A 406 -26.37 -4.08 -23.52
C MET A 406 -26.28 -4.94 -24.79
N LEU A 407 -25.37 -4.60 -25.69
CA LEU A 407 -25.17 -5.36 -26.93
C LEU A 407 -24.76 -6.82 -26.65
N LEU A 408 -23.87 -7.05 -25.68
CA LEU A 408 -23.41 -8.40 -25.32
C LEU A 408 -24.51 -9.20 -24.63
N LEU A 409 -25.27 -8.59 -23.72
CA LEU A 409 -26.41 -9.22 -23.05
C LEU A 409 -27.52 -9.57 -24.06
N ASP A 410 -27.83 -8.68 -25.02
CA ASP A 410 -28.79 -8.93 -26.09
C ASP A 410 -28.35 -10.09 -27.01
N ALA A 411 -27.05 -10.32 -27.12
CA ALA A 411 -26.48 -11.45 -27.86
C ALA A 411 -26.36 -12.74 -27.05
N GLY A 412 -26.90 -12.78 -25.82
CA GLY A 412 -26.91 -13.98 -24.96
C GLY A 412 -25.74 -14.08 -23.99
N GLY A 413 -25.07 -12.96 -23.68
CA GLY A 413 -24.08 -12.91 -22.61
C GLY A 413 -24.67 -13.23 -21.24
N ASP A 414 -24.00 -14.07 -20.47
CA ASP A 414 -24.41 -14.50 -19.14
C ASP A 414 -24.02 -13.43 -18.09
N PRO A 415 -25.00 -12.78 -17.43
CA PRO A 415 -24.70 -11.80 -16.39
C PRO A 415 -24.16 -12.43 -15.09
N ASN A 416 -24.18 -13.77 -14.96
CA ASN A 416 -23.75 -14.53 -13.80
C ASN A 416 -22.51 -15.39 -14.04
N SER A 417 -21.88 -15.30 -15.22
CA SER A 417 -20.57 -15.92 -15.44
C SER A 417 -19.57 -15.47 -14.37
N ALA A 418 -18.62 -16.33 -14.02
CA ALA A 418 -17.59 -16.04 -13.02
C ALA A 418 -16.23 -16.45 -13.56
N ASP A 419 -15.22 -15.61 -13.35
CA ASP A 419 -13.85 -15.94 -13.71
C ASP A 419 -13.18 -16.86 -12.67
N TYR A 420 -11.89 -17.13 -12.82
CA TYR A 420 -11.18 -18.05 -11.92
C TYR A 420 -10.99 -17.54 -10.49
N ASP A 421 -11.16 -16.24 -10.26
CA ASP A 421 -11.19 -15.62 -8.93
C ASP A 421 -12.63 -15.51 -8.38
N GLY A 422 -13.63 -16.02 -9.13
CA GLY A 422 -15.03 -15.96 -8.76
C GLY A 422 -15.67 -14.59 -9.03
N TRP A 423 -15.02 -13.71 -9.78
CA TRP A 423 -15.55 -12.39 -10.07
C TRP A 423 -16.59 -12.46 -11.18
N THR A 424 -17.78 -11.94 -10.87
CA THR A 424 -18.90 -11.84 -11.81
C THR A 424 -18.88 -10.51 -12.57
N PRO A 425 -19.59 -10.36 -13.70
CA PRO A 425 -19.80 -9.07 -14.34
C PRO A 425 -20.26 -7.97 -13.37
N LEU A 426 -21.08 -8.31 -12.37
CA LEU A 426 -21.55 -7.35 -11.37
C LEU A 426 -20.40 -6.90 -10.45
N PHE A 427 -19.49 -7.80 -10.09
CA PHE A 427 -18.28 -7.45 -9.35
C PHE A 427 -17.39 -6.48 -10.17
N TYR A 428 -17.18 -6.77 -11.45
CA TYR A 428 -16.44 -5.88 -12.36
C TYR A 428 -17.13 -4.51 -12.55
N ALA A 429 -18.46 -4.45 -12.52
CA ALA A 429 -19.19 -3.17 -12.55
C ALA A 429 -18.96 -2.32 -11.29
N VAL A 430 -18.82 -2.97 -10.12
CA VAL A 430 -18.44 -2.30 -8.87
C VAL A 430 -17.01 -1.78 -8.96
N GLN A 431 -16.07 -2.59 -9.45
CA GLN A 431 -14.68 -2.17 -9.65
C GLN A 431 -14.57 -0.98 -10.63
N GLY A 432 -15.34 -1.02 -11.72
CA GLY A 432 -15.45 0.08 -12.70
C GLY A 432 -16.22 1.30 -12.18
N GLY A 433 -16.88 1.20 -11.03
CA GLY A 433 -17.58 2.29 -10.34
C GLY A 433 -18.83 2.83 -11.03
N SER A 434 -19.44 2.06 -11.93
CA SER A 434 -20.59 2.51 -12.72
C SER A 434 -21.91 1.93 -12.21
N THR A 435 -22.67 2.75 -11.48
CA THR A 435 -24.01 2.39 -11.00
C THR A 435 -24.97 2.04 -12.13
N ALA A 436 -24.84 2.70 -13.28
CA ALA A 436 -25.65 2.41 -14.47
C ALA A 436 -25.42 1.00 -15.02
N VAL A 437 -24.16 0.54 -15.04
CA VAL A 437 -23.79 -0.82 -15.46
C VAL A 437 -24.27 -1.84 -14.43
N ALA A 438 -24.10 -1.58 -13.14
CA ALA A 438 -24.62 -2.44 -12.08
C ALA A 438 -26.15 -2.58 -12.17
N GLU A 439 -26.89 -1.49 -12.37
CA GLU A 439 -28.34 -1.54 -12.57
C GLU A 439 -28.75 -2.34 -13.82
N LEU A 440 -27.99 -2.25 -14.91
CA LEU A 440 -28.26 -3.03 -16.13
C LEU A 440 -28.05 -4.52 -15.90
N LEU A 441 -26.97 -4.91 -15.22
CA LEU A 441 -26.67 -6.29 -14.87
C LEU A 441 -27.74 -6.88 -13.93
N LEU A 442 -28.14 -6.13 -12.89
CA LEU A 442 -29.24 -6.53 -12.00
C LEU A 442 -30.56 -6.72 -12.77
N LYS A 443 -30.88 -5.81 -13.71
CA LYS A 443 -32.05 -5.95 -14.59
C LYS A 443 -31.96 -7.18 -15.51
N ALA A 444 -30.75 -7.56 -15.91
CA ALA A 444 -30.48 -8.76 -16.69
C ALA A 444 -30.48 -10.05 -15.86
N GLY A 445 -30.60 -9.96 -14.53
CA GLY A 445 -30.69 -11.11 -13.63
C GLY A 445 -29.36 -11.53 -12.99
N ALA A 446 -28.38 -10.61 -12.90
CA ALA A 446 -27.19 -10.84 -12.09
C ALA A 446 -27.54 -11.02 -10.61
N ASP A 447 -26.94 -12.01 -9.94
CA ASP A 447 -27.10 -12.26 -8.51
C ASP A 447 -26.07 -11.45 -7.69
N PRO A 448 -26.51 -10.46 -6.90
CA PRO A 448 -25.62 -9.65 -6.07
C PRO A 448 -25.00 -10.39 -4.88
N GLN A 449 -25.44 -11.62 -4.61
CA GLN A 449 -24.97 -12.43 -3.49
C GLN A 449 -23.84 -13.39 -3.84
N VAL A 450 -23.47 -13.49 -5.13
CA VAL A 450 -22.30 -14.28 -5.54
C VAL A 450 -21.05 -13.58 -5.01
N SER A 451 -20.27 -14.33 -4.23
CA SER A 451 -18.99 -13.88 -3.71
C SER A 451 -17.83 -14.42 -4.52
N ASP A 452 -16.70 -13.73 -4.46
CA ASP A 452 -15.42 -14.21 -4.96
C ASP A 452 -14.85 -15.35 -4.10
N VAL A 453 -13.66 -15.83 -4.45
CA VAL A 453 -12.95 -16.90 -3.71
C VAL A 453 -12.56 -16.53 -2.28
N GLU A 454 -12.65 -15.24 -1.90
CA GLU A 454 -12.40 -14.73 -0.54
C GLU A 454 -13.71 -14.47 0.23
N ASP A 455 -14.85 -14.98 -0.27
CA ASP A 455 -16.19 -14.74 0.27
C ASP A 455 -16.62 -13.25 0.27
N ILE A 456 -16.01 -12.42 -0.58
CA ILE A 456 -16.36 -11.00 -0.75
C ILE A 456 -17.46 -10.87 -1.79
N THR A 457 -18.59 -10.26 -1.43
CA THR A 457 -19.64 -9.92 -2.39
C THR A 457 -19.41 -8.53 -3.02
N PRO A 458 -20.00 -8.23 -4.20
CA PRO A 458 -19.97 -6.89 -4.79
C PRO A 458 -20.40 -5.79 -3.81
N LEU A 459 -21.37 -6.07 -2.93
CA LEU A 459 -21.83 -5.13 -1.89
C LEU A 459 -20.80 -4.92 -0.78
N MET A 460 -20.11 -5.98 -0.35
CA MET A 460 -19.03 -5.84 0.65
C MET A 460 -17.89 -4.98 0.09
N TYR A 461 -17.52 -5.23 -1.17
CA TYR A 461 -16.51 -4.44 -1.87
C TYR A 461 -16.92 -2.96 -1.97
N SER A 462 -18.17 -2.66 -2.37
CA SER A 462 -18.63 -1.27 -2.47
C SER A 462 -18.63 -0.54 -1.12
N ILE A 463 -18.93 -1.24 -0.02
CA ILE A 463 -18.86 -0.68 1.34
C ILE A 463 -17.40 -0.43 1.77
N GLN A 464 -16.51 -1.39 1.53
CA GLN A 464 -15.09 -1.29 1.88
C GLN A 464 -14.42 -0.07 1.26
N TYR A 465 -14.78 0.26 0.01
CA TYR A 465 -14.22 1.38 -0.73
C TYR A 465 -15.06 2.67 -0.66
N GLY A 466 -16.09 2.72 0.21
CA GLY A 466 -16.89 3.93 0.45
C GLY A 466 -17.75 4.38 -0.73
N MET A 467 -18.18 3.44 -1.58
CA MET A 467 -18.99 3.70 -2.77
C MET A 467 -20.47 3.73 -2.38
N GLU A 468 -20.93 4.85 -1.81
CA GLU A 468 -22.29 4.99 -1.24
C GLU A 468 -23.39 4.68 -2.27
N ASP A 469 -23.38 5.36 -3.43
CA ASP A 469 -24.39 5.18 -4.48
C ASP A 469 -24.43 3.74 -5.01
N MET A 470 -23.26 3.11 -5.18
CA MET A 470 -23.16 1.72 -5.61
C MET A 470 -23.74 0.76 -4.57
N SER A 471 -23.42 1.01 -3.30
CA SER A 471 -23.96 0.21 -2.19
C SER A 471 -25.48 0.34 -2.08
N GLU A 472 -26.06 1.49 -2.43
CA GLU A 472 -27.51 1.66 -2.51
C GLU A 472 -28.14 0.88 -3.67
N VAL A 473 -27.48 0.85 -4.84
CA VAL A 473 -27.94 0.05 -5.99
C VAL A 473 -27.97 -1.44 -5.65
N LEU A 474 -26.90 -1.95 -5.02
CA LEU A 474 -26.75 -3.38 -4.71
C LEU A 474 -27.60 -3.87 -3.54
N LYS A 475 -28.20 -2.96 -2.76
CA LYS A 475 -29.13 -3.31 -1.67
C LYS A 475 -30.57 -3.54 -2.14
N LYS A 476 -30.91 -3.15 -3.36
CA LYS A 476 -32.26 -3.30 -3.95
C LYS A 476 -32.45 -4.71 -4.47
#